data_AF-A0A352IBN5-F1
#
_entry.id   AF-A0A352IBN5-F1
#
_cell.length_a   1.000
_cell.length_b   1.000
_cell.length_c   1.000
_cell.angle_alpha   90.00
_cell.angle_beta   90.00
_cell.angle_gamma   90.00
#
_symmetry.space_group_name_H-M   'P 1'
#
loop_
_entity.id
_entity.type
_entity.pdbx_description
1 polymer ?
#
loop_
_entity_poly.entity_id
_entity_poly.type
_entity_poly.pdbx_seq_one_letter_code
_entity_poly.pdbx_strand_id
1 'polypeptide(L)'
;MHLRLTTLIVALTLASTGAAAQRVVWWNVENLFDCRHDTLKDDLEFLPASARRWTRSRYWRKMDNIARTLAAVSRNEEWPMLVGLGEVENDSVLRDLTLRSPLRLAGYRYAHHEGPDRRGIDCALLYQPRLFR
;
A
#
# COMPACT_ATOMS: atom_id res chain seq x y z
N MET A 1 44.49 50.42 26.47
CA MET A 1 44.61 48.99 26.10
C MET A 1 43.21 48.44 25.91
N HIS A 2 42.79 48.28 24.67
CA HIS A 2 41.40 47.95 24.30
C HIS A 2 41.10 46.47 24.58
N LEU A 3 40.17 46.19 25.48
CA LEU A 3 39.60 44.87 25.70
C LEU A 3 38.64 44.56 24.53
N ARG A 4 39.07 43.75 23.57
CA ARG A 4 38.18 43.28 22.49
C ARG A 4 37.41 42.05 22.96
N LEU A 5 36.13 42.27 23.26
CA LEU A 5 35.12 41.25 23.51
C LEU A 5 35.00 40.38 22.26
N THR A 6 35.44 39.11 22.33
CA THR A 6 35.29 38.17 21.21
C THR A 6 34.12 37.24 21.55
N THR A 7 32.94 37.56 21.05
CA THR A 7 31.75 36.71 21.16
C THR A 7 31.94 35.50 20.23
N LEU A 8 32.21 34.33 20.81
CA LEU A 8 32.19 33.07 20.08
C LEU A 8 30.74 32.61 19.94
N ILE A 9 30.10 32.92 18.82
CA ILE A 9 28.82 32.28 18.45
C ILE A 9 29.16 30.92 17.85
N VAL A 10 29.11 29.87 18.67
CA VAL A 10 29.03 28.50 18.17
C VAL A 10 27.61 28.30 17.65
N ALA A 11 27.42 28.54 16.35
CA ALA A 11 26.22 28.11 15.66
C ALA A 11 26.27 26.57 15.55
N LEU A 12 25.66 25.89 16.52
CA LEU A 12 25.42 24.46 16.42
C LEU A 12 24.28 24.24 15.41
N THR A 13 24.62 24.19 14.13
CA THR A 13 23.72 23.63 13.12
C THR A 13 23.62 22.14 13.36
N LEU A 14 22.62 21.73 14.16
CA LEU A 14 22.11 20.37 14.10
C LEU A 14 21.44 20.19 12.73
N ALA A 15 22.23 19.94 11.69
CA ALA A 15 21.71 19.31 10.50
C ALA A 15 21.21 17.93 10.95
N SER A 16 19.90 17.69 10.88
CA SER A 16 19.35 16.36 11.09
C SER A 16 20.02 15.42 10.10
N THR A 17 20.87 14.53 10.60
CA THR A 17 21.61 13.56 9.81
C THR A 17 20.67 12.58 9.14
N GLY A 18 20.52 12.70 7.82
CA GLY A 18 20.63 11.57 6.89
C GLY A 18 19.55 10.47 6.90
N ALA A 19 18.37 10.66 7.50
CA ALA A 19 17.29 9.69 7.33
C ALA A 19 16.52 9.96 6.02
N ALA A 20 16.56 9.02 5.07
CA ALA A 20 15.73 9.08 3.88
C ALA A 20 14.25 9.16 4.28
N ALA A 21 13.51 10.11 3.72
CA ALA A 21 12.10 10.33 4.05
C ALA A 21 11.26 9.09 3.71
N GLN A 22 10.76 8.42 4.75
CA GLN A 22 9.90 7.25 4.59
C GLN A 22 8.45 7.67 4.36
N ARG A 23 7.81 7.06 3.37
CA ARG A 23 6.40 7.30 3.03
C ARG A 23 5.51 6.18 3.55
N VAL A 24 4.39 6.55 4.13
CA VAL A 24 3.31 5.65 4.55
C VAL A 24 2.04 6.08 3.84
N VAL A 25 1.32 5.11 3.28
CA VAL A 25 0.05 5.33 2.58
C VAL A 25 -1.02 4.52 3.29
N TRP A 26 -2.23 5.07 3.41
CA TRP A 26 -3.43 4.29 3.71
C TRP A 26 -4.47 4.56 2.62
N TRP A 27 -5.10 3.51 2.10
CA TRP A 27 -6.01 3.61 0.98
C TRP A 27 -7.13 2.56 1.08
N ASN A 28 -8.37 3.01 1.16
CA ASN A 28 -9.53 2.17 0.86
C ASN A 28 -9.62 1.97 -0.67
N VAL A 29 -9.43 0.74 -1.15
CA VAL A 29 -9.39 0.42 -2.59
C VAL A 29 -10.78 0.17 -3.20
N GLU A 30 -11.85 0.52 -2.48
CA GLU A 30 -13.25 0.42 -2.90
C GLU A 30 -13.64 -0.98 -3.36
N ASN A 31 -13.56 -1.98 -2.49
CA ASN A 31 -13.89 -3.39 -2.76
C ASN A 31 -13.01 -4.05 -3.83
N LEU A 32 -11.85 -4.55 -3.42
CA LEU A 32 -10.97 -5.37 -4.27
C LEU A 32 -11.28 -6.86 -4.06
N PHE A 33 -12.26 -7.34 -4.82
CA PHE A 33 -12.70 -8.73 -4.87
C PHE A 33 -12.15 -9.44 -6.10
N ASP A 34 -11.89 -10.74 -5.98
CA ASP A 34 -11.68 -11.65 -7.09
C ASP A 34 -13.02 -11.86 -7.87
N CYS A 35 -13.14 -12.93 -8.65
CA CYS A 35 -14.35 -13.17 -9.47
C CYS A 35 -14.98 -14.54 -9.15
N ARG A 36 -14.79 -15.04 -7.94
CA ARG A 36 -15.24 -16.35 -7.44
C ARG A 36 -16.07 -16.13 -6.19
N HIS A 37 -17.11 -16.92 -6.03
CA HIS A 37 -17.99 -16.84 -4.87
C HIS A 37 -17.36 -17.60 -3.69
N ASP A 38 -17.24 -16.93 -2.55
CA ASP A 38 -17.07 -17.58 -1.25
C ASP A 38 -18.43 -17.81 -0.60
N THR A 39 -18.77 -19.09 -0.38
CA THR A 39 -20.03 -19.52 0.24
C THR A 39 -20.26 -19.00 1.67
N LEU A 40 -19.22 -18.47 2.32
CA LEU A 40 -19.29 -17.90 3.68
C LEU A 40 -19.46 -16.38 3.67
N LYS A 41 -19.43 -15.72 2.51
CA LYS A 41 -19.42 -14.26 2.35
C LYS A 41 -20.53 -13.74 1.44
N ASP A 42 -20.94 -12.50 1.67
CA ASP A 42 -21.94 -11.79 0.87
C ASP A 42 -21.29 -11.05 -0.31
N ASP A 43 -20.67 -11.78 -1.25
CA ASP A 43 -19.82 -11.24 -2.34
C ASP A 43 -20.44 -11.30 -3.75
N LEU A 44 -21.69 -11.77 -3.88
CA LEU A 44 -22.33 -12.09 -5.16
C LEU A 44 -22.37 -10.91 -6.15
N GLU A 45 -22.32 -9.67 -5.65
CA GLU A 45 -22.25 -8.48 -6.48
C GLU A 45 -20.95 -8.34 -7.26
N PHE A 46 -19.88 -9.04 -6.86
CA PHE A 46 -18.57 -9.08 -7.50
C PHE A 46 -18.36 -10.34 -8.36
N LEU A 47 -19.42 -10.90 -8.91
CA LEU A 47 -19.33 -12.00 -9.88
C LEU A 47 -19.51 -11.53 -11.33
N PRO A 48 -18.97 -12.28 -12.32
CA PRO A 48 -19.14 -11.93 -13.74
C PRO A 48 -20.59 -11.85 -14.20
N ALA A 49 -21.47 -12.67 -13.61
CA ALA A 49 -22.89 -12.73 -13.91
C ALA A 49 -23.74 -11.71 -13.13
N SER A 50 -23.13 -10.96 -12.19
CA SER A 50 -23.86 -9.97 -11.39
C SER A 50 -24.26 -8.75 -12.23
N ALA A 51 -25.13 -7.89 -11.67
CA ALA A 51 -25.48 -6.61 -12.29
C ALA A 51 -24.25 -5.71 -12.55
N ARG A 52 -23.21 -5.82 -11.70
CA ARG A 52 -21.95 -5.06 -11.88
C ARG A 52 -21.06 -5.63 -13.00
N ARG A 53 -21.34 -6.86 -13.45
CA ARG A 53 -20.54 -7.59 -14.45
C ARG A 53 -19.06 -7.57 -14.06
N TRP A 54 -18.75 -7.97 -12.84
CA TRP A 54 -17.37 -7.99 -12.34
C TRP A 54 -16.60 -9.13 -13.01
N THR A 55 -16.04 -8.84 -14.17
CA THR A 55 -15.30 -9.83 -14.96
C THR A 55 -13.83 -9.85 -14.59
N ARG A 56 -13.16 -10.96 -14.91
CA ARG A 56 -11.71 -11.11 -14.78
C ARG A 56 -10.93 -9.95 -15.40
N SER A 57 -11.39 -9.40 -16.53
CA SER A 57 -10.75 -8.24 -17.16
C SER A 57 -10.88 -6.96 -16.31
N ARG A 58 -12.01 -6.76 -15.63
CA ARG A 58 -12.19 -5.62 -14.70
C ARG A 58 -11.32 -5.77 -13.46
N TYR A 59 -11.25 -6.99 -12.91
CA TYR A 59 -10.36 -7.33 -11.81
C TYR A 59 -8.89 -7.00 -12.12
N TRP A 60 -8.35 -7.50 -13.24
CA TRP A 60 -6.96 -7.23 -13.62
C TRP A 60 -6.71 -5.75 -13.96
N ARG A 61 -7.71 -5.07 -14.56
CA ARG A 61 -7.62 -3.61 -14.77
C ARG A 61 -7.57 -2.85 -13.44
N LYS A 62 -8.34 -3.26 -12.43
CA LYS A 62 -8.28 -2.66 -11.09
C LYS A 62 -6.91 -2.90 -10.44
N MET A 63 -6.37 -4.11 -10.55
CA MET A 63 -5.01 -4.42 -10.08
C MET A 63 -3.94 -3.53 -10.74
N ASP A 64 -4.01 -3.36 -12.06
CA ASP A 64 -3.10 -2.47 -12.81
C ASP A 64 -3.23 -1.01 -12.34
N ASN A 65 -4.46 -0.52 -12.15
CA ASN A 65 -4.69 0.83 -11.64
C ASN A 65 -4.15 1.03 -10.23
N ILE A 66 -4.34 0.06 -9.31
CA ILE A 66 -3.77 0.12 -7.95
C ILE A 66 -2.25 0.20 -8.01
N ALA A 67 -1.62 -0.67 -8.81
CA ALA A 67 -0.17 -0.67 -8.98
C ALA A 67 0.34 0.66 -9.54
N ARG A 68 -0.33 1.23 -10.55
CA ARG A 68 0.02 2.53 -11.14
C ARG A 68 -0.13 3.68 -10.15
N THR A 69 -1.19 3.69 -9.35
CA THR A 69 -1.39 4.70 -8.31
C THR A 69 -0.26 4.66 -7.29
N LEU A 70 0.10 3.48 -6.79
CA LEU A 70 1.23 3.34 -5.85
C LEU A 70 2.56 3.73 -6.50
N ALA A 71 2.74 3.45 -7.80
CA ALA A 71 3.91 3.90 -8.55
C ALA A 71 3.97 5.43 -8.65
N ALA A 72 2.83 6.08 -8.90
CA ALA A 72 2.75 7.54 -8.97
C ALA A 72 3.00 8.25 -7.62
N VAL A 73 2.71 7.57 -6.50
CA VAL A 73 3.07 8.04 -5.15
C VAL A 73 4.57 7.86 -4.84
N SER A 74 5.27 7.07 -5.65
CA SER A 74 6.71 6.84 -5.50
C SER A 74 7.52 8.06 -5.95
N ARG A 75 8.67 8.33 -5.32
CA ARG A 75 9.59 9.41 -5.69
C ARG A 75 10.97 8.83 -5.89
N ASN A 76 11.68 9.20 -6.96
CA ASN A 76 13.03 8.72 -7.26
C ASN A 76 13.17 7.20 -7.14
N GLU A 77 12.18 6.45 -7.63
CA GLU A 77 12.09 4.98 -7.54
C GLU A 77 11.94 4.39 -6.13
N GLU A 78 11.83 5.23 -5.10
CA GLU A 78 11.54 4.81 -3.73
C GLU A 78 10.02 4.65 -3.55
N TRP A 79 9.60 3.40 -3.42
CA TRP A 79 8.23 3.02 -3.08
C TRP A 79 7.89 3.38 -1.62
N PRO A 80 6.61 3.60 -1.27
CA PRO A 80 6.19 3.74 0.12
C PRO A 80 6.69 2.58 1.00
N MET A 81 7.21 2.87 2.18
CA MET A 81 7.69 1.84 3.12
C MET A 81 6.54 0.94 3.58
N LEU A 82 5.38 1.55 3.84
CA LEU A 82 4.16 0.88 4.26
C LEU A 82 2.96 1.37 3.43
N VAL A 83 2.07 0.45 3.08
CA VAL A 83 0.78 0.75 2.45
C VAL A 83 -0.31 -0.04 3.18
N GLY A 84 -1.14 0.65 3.94
CA GLY A 84 -2.38 0.10 4.48
C GLY A 84 -3.45 0.10 3.39
N LEU A 85 -4.10 -1.04 3.18
CA LEU A 85 -5.22 -1.21 2.26
C LEU A 85 -6.47 -1.60 3.07
N GLY A 86 -7.59 -0.97 2.74
CA GLY A 86 -8.91 -1.36 3.23
C GLY A 86 -9.81 -1.86 2.11
N GLU A 87 -10.80 -2.68 2.45
CA GLU A 87 -11.72 -3.33 1.50
C GLU A 87 -11.04 -4.25 0.49
N VAL A 88 -10.11 -5.07 0.98
CA VAL A 88 -9.50 -6.17 0.22
C VAL A 88 -10.20 -7.47 0.58
N GLU A 89 -10.49 -8.33 -0.38
CA GLU A 89 -11.30 -9.53 -0.09
C GLU A 89 -10.56 -10.61 0.70
N ASN A 90 -9.39 -11.06 0.22
CA ASN A 90 -8.69 -12.20 0.81
C ASN A 90 -7.20 -12.28 0.40
N ASP A 91 -6.51 -13.32 0.88
CA ASP A 91 -5.10 -13.60 0.57
C ASP A 91 -4.83 -13.74 -0.93
N SER A 92 -5.73 -14.37 -1.69
CA SER A 92 -5.52 -14.60 -3.11
C SER A 92 -5.46 -13.30 -3.91
N VAL A 93 -6.27 -12.31 -3.51
CA VAL A 93 -6.26 -10.95 -4.06
C VAL A 93 -4.94 -10.25 -3.76
N LEU A 94 -4.43 -10.33 -2.52
CA LEU A 94 -3.15 -9.73 -2.15
C LEU A 94 -1.97 -10.41 -2.86
N ARG A 95 -2.04 -11.73 -3.04
CA ARG A 95 -1.06 -12.50 -3.80
C ARG A 95 -1.04 -12.07 -5.27
N ASP A 96 -2.21 -11.90 -5.88
CA ASP A 96 -2.32 -11.40 -7.24
C ASP A 96 -1.78 -9.97 -7.37
N LEU A 97 -2.12 -9.09 -6.43
CA LEU A 97 -1.63 -7.71 -6.40
C LEU A 97 -0.10 -7.67 -6.27
N THR A 98 0.47 -8.39 -5.32
CA THR A 98 1.90 -8.31 -5.01
C THR A 98 2.80 -9.15 -5.92
N LEU A 99 2.30 -10.24 -6.52
CA LEU A 99 3.14 -11.15 -7.33
C LEU A 99 2.81 -11.14 -8.82
N ARG A 100 1.60 -10.76 -9.21
CA ARG A 100 1.12 -10.92 -10.60
C ARG A 100 0.74 -9.61 -11.28
N SER A 101 0.53 -8.54 -10.53
CA SER A 101 0.36 -7.20 -11.09
C SER A 101 1.72 -6.53 -11.40
N PRO A 102 1.73 -5.31 -11.98
CA PRO A 102 2.95 -4.50 -12.09
C PRO A 102 3.61 -4.21 -10.73
N LEU A 103 2.86 -4.21 -9.62
CA LEU A 103 3.38 -3.91 -8.28
C LEU A 103 4.43 -4.94 -7.81
N ARG A 104 4.54 -6.11 -8.47
CA ARG A 104 5.59 -7.10 -8.17
C ARG A 104 7.01 -6.54 -8.23
N LEU A 105 7.24 -5.51 -9.05
CA LEU A 105 8.54 -4.86 -9.17
C LEU A 105 8.92 -4.10 -7.90
N ALA A 106 7.94 -3.68 -7.10
CA ALA A 106 8.15 -3.02 -5.82
C ALA A 106 8.58 -4.00 -4.71
N GLY A 107 8.39 -5.32 -4.89
CA GLY A 107 8.86 -6.33 -3.93
C GLY A 107 8.15 -6.31 -2.57
N TYR A 108 6.91 -5.80 -2.50
CA TYR A 108 6.12 -5.79 -1.27
C TYR A 108 5.83 -7.21 -0.77
N ARG A 109 5.87 -7.37 0.55
CA ARG A 109 5.18 -8.45 1.28
C ARG A 109 3.97 -7.88 1.98
N TYR A 110 3.09 -8.74 2.50
CA TYR A 110 1.88 -8.27 3.18
C TYR A 110 1.57 -9.05 4.45
N ALA A 111 0.85 -8.38 5.35
CA ALA A 111 0.06 -8.99 6.41
C ALA A 111 -1.42 -8.72 6.10
N HIS A 112 -2.28 -9.71 6.40
CA HIS A 112 -3.71 -9.68 6.14
C HIS A 112 -4.48 -9.93 7.43
N HIS A 113 -5.56 -9.20 7.66
CA HIS A 113 -6.43 -9.39 8.81
C HIS A 113 -7.90 -9.39 8.39
N GLU A 114 -8.55 -10.53 8.63
CA GLU A 114 -9.96 -10.72 8.34
C GLU A 114 -10.85 -10.01 9.37
N GLY A 115 -11.75 -9.17 8.87
CA GLY A 115 -12.68 -8.38 9.68
C GLY A 115 -14.03 -9.08 9.93
N PRO A 116 -14.89 -8.52 10.79
CA PRO A 116 -16.22 -9.07 11.07
C PRO A 116 -17.27 -8.76 9.99
N ASP A 117 -16.93 -7.99 8.94
CA ASP A 117 -17.88 -7.63 7.89
C ASP A 117 -18.22 -8.86 7.04
N ARG A 118 -19.52 -9.16 6.92
CA ARG A 118 -20.03 -10.36 6.24
C ARG A 118 -19.77 -10.34 4.73
N ARG A 119 -19.51 -9.16 4.15
CA ARG A 119 -19.09 -9.04 2.76
C ARG A 119 -17.69 -9.59 2.52
N GLY A 120 -16.87 -9.78 3.56
CA GLY A 120 -15.47 -10.17 3.43
C GLY A 120 -14.60 -9.01 2.93
N ILE A 121 -14.74 -7.83 3.53
CA ILE A 121 -13.91 -6.65 3.21
C ILE A 121 -12.87 -6.42 4.31
N ASP A 122 -11.67 -6.89 4.05
CA ASP A 122 -10.60 -6.99 5.02
C ASP A 122 -9.59 -5.84 4.92
N CYS A 123 -8.72 -5.79 5.93
CA CYS A 123 -7.59 -4.87 6.00
C CYS A 123 -6.29 -5.61 5.71
N ALA A 124 -5.40 -4.95 4.96
CA ALA A 124 -4.07 -5.46 4.67
C ALA A 124 -3.00 -4.39 4.90
N LEU A 125 -1.80 -4.83 5.24
CA LEU A 125 -0.61 -3.98 5.32
C LEU A 125 0.44 -4.52 4.37
N LEU A 126 0.72 -3.80 3.27
CA LEU A 126 1.89 -4.05 2.45
C LEU A 126 3.11 -3.37 3.09
N TYR A 127 4.25 -4.05 3.11
CA TYR A 127 5.49 -3.53 3.66
C TYR A 127 6.70 -3.90 2.80
N GLN A 128 7.69 -3.00 2.78
CA GLN A 128 8.97 -3.22 2.13
C GLN A 128 9.88 -4.07 3.03
N PRO A 129 10.04 -5.39 2.80
CA PRO A 129 10.73 -6.27 3.75
C PRO A 129 12.19 -5.87 3.98
N ARG A 130 12.84 -5.22 3.02
CA ARG A 130 14.25 -4.77 3.12
C ARG A 130 14.45 -3.65 4.14
N LEU A 131 13.39 -2.97 4.54
CA LEU A 131 13.43 -1.84 5.49
C LEU A 131 13.20 -2.27 6.94
N PHE A 132 12.84 -3.52 7.19
CA PHE A 132 12.55 -4.06 8.53
C PHE A 132 13.47 -5.24 8.82
N ARG A 133 14.04 -5.28 10.03
CA ARG A 133 14.94 -6.34 10.53
C ARG A 133 14.26 -7.13 11.64
#